data_AF-A0A2V7YL47-F1
#
_entry.id   AF-A0A2V7YL47-F1
#
_cell.length_a   1.000
_cell.length_b   1.000
_cell.length_c   1.000
_cell.angle_alpha   90.00
_cell.angle_beta   90.00
_cell.angle_gamma   90.00
#
_symmetry.space_group_name_H-M   'P 1'
#
loop_
_entity.id
_entity.type
_entity.pdbx_description
1 polymer ?
#
loop_
_entity_poly.entity_id
_entity_poly.type
_entity_poly.pdbx_seq_one_letter_code
_entity_poly.pdbx_strand_id
1 'polypeptide(L)'
;SEFHITNEYFVPVFRNRDYRTYLAHWNTAYAIGYLGAGNVGYSLSDPGRFRNYVVDAGLGTEASITIRDFEVLLSVIYAHTIRAPEDLRGGKVRVSIRTIR
;
A
#
# COMPACT_ATOMS: atom_id res chain seq x y z
N SER A 1 11.05 16.50 -12.54
CA SER A 1 11.14 15.72 -11.29
C SER A 1 9.75 15.56 -10.67
N GLU A 2 9.45 14.40 -10.12
CA GLU A 2 8.19 14.10 -9.43
C GLU A 2 8.52 13.85 -7.96
N PHE A 3 7.71 14.37 -7.04
CA PHE A 3 7.92 14.21 -5.61
C PHE A 3 6.65 13.63 -5.00
N HIS A 4 6.76 12.48 -4.34
CA HIS A 4 5.63 11.78 -3.73
C HIS A 4 6.02 11.28 -2.35
N ILE A 5 5.24 11.65 -1.33
CA ILE A 5 5.39 11.17 0.05
C ILE A 5 4.22 10.23 0.34
N THR A 6 4.51 9.11 0.98
CA THR A 6 3.49 8.19 1.51
C THR A 6 3.65 8.01 3.01
N ASN A 7 2.52 7.87 3.69
CA ASN A 7 2.41 7.47 5.08
C ASN A 7 1.53 6.22 5.15
N GLU A 8 2.07 5.16 5.72
CA GLU A 8 1.40 3.87 5.87
C GLU A 8 1.31 3.53 7.36
N TYR A 9 0.10 3.23 7.83
CA TYR A 9 -0.18 2.87 9.21
C TYR A 9 -0.68 1.42 9.29
N PHE A 10 0.04 0.58 10.02
CA PHE A 10 -0.22 -0.85 10.14
C PHE A 10 -0.91 -1.16 11.47
N VAL A 11 -2.11 -1.74 11.40
CA VAL A 11 -2.92 -2.13 12.56
C VAL A 11 -3.10 -3.65 12.57
N PRO A 12 -2.67 -4.37 13.62
CA PRO A 12 -2.90 -5.81 13.69
C PRO A 12 -4.39 -6.11 13.83
N VAL A 13 -4.96 -6.84 12.88
CA VAL A 13 -6.37 -7.29 12.90
C VAL A 13 -6.46 -8.69 13.50
N PHE A 14 -5.46 -9.51 13.24
CA PHE A 14 -5.38 -10.87 13.74
C PHE A 14 -3.93 -11.22 14.00
N ARG A 15 -3.61 -11.66 15.22
CA ARG A 15 -2.31 -12.22 15.57
C ARG A 15 -2.58 -13.57 16.17
N ASN A 16 -2.44 -14.62 15.37
CA ASN A 16 -2.70 -15.96 15.82
C ASN A 16 -1.43 -16.77 15.69
N ARG A 17 -0.91 -17.18 16.83
CA ARG A 17 0.35 -17.91 16.92
C ARG A 17 0.13 -19.43 17.06
N ASP A 18 -1.13 -19.87 17.15
CA ASP A 18 -1.46 -21.23 17.62
C ASP A 18 -2.35 -22.04 16.66
N TYR A 19 -2.85 -21.47 15.56
CA TYR A 19 -3.67 -22.22 14.59
C TYR A 19 -2.81 -22.80 13.45
N ARG A 20 -2.32 -24.02 13.67
CA ARG A 20 -1.70 -24.85 12.63
C ARG A 20 -2.76 -25.54 11.78
N THR A 21 -2.77 -25.27 10.47
CA THR A 21 -3.50 -26.09 9.49
C THR A 21 -2.47 -26.81 8.62
N TYR A 22 -2.20 -28.08 8.92
CA TYR A 22 -1.17 -28.89 8.26
C TYR A 22 0.23 -28.22 8.25
N LEU A 23 0.70 -27.81 7.06
CA LEU A 23 2.02 -27.19 6.84
C LEU A 23 1.98 -25.65 6.82
N ALA A 24 0.78 -25.06 6.91
CA ALA A 24 0.56 -23.63 6.86
C ALA A 24 0.24 -23.08 8.25
N HIS A 25 0.95 -22.02 8.63
CA HIS A 25 0.72 -21.28 9.86
C HIS A 25 0.35 -19.84 9.51
N TRP A 26 -0.88 -19.45 9.80
CA TRP A 26 -1.32 -18.06 9.65
C TRP A 26 -0.80 -17.27 10.84
N ASN A 27 0.25 -16.47 10.67
CA ASN A 27 0.93 -15.82 11.78
C ASN A 27 0.22 -14.52 12.20
N THR A 28 0.07 -13.61 11.25
CA THR A 28 -0.45 -12.27 11.52
C THR A 28 -1.12 -11.70 10.28
N ALA A 29 -2.25 -11.03 10.46
CA ALA A 29 -2.87 -10.18 9.48
C ALA A 29 -2.94 -8.74 10.00
N TYR A 30 -2.50 -7.80 9.18
CA TYR A 30 -2.56 -6.37 9.42
C TYR A 30 -3.58 -5.73 8.48
N ALA A 31 -4.36 -4.79 8.99
CA ALA A 31 -4.97 -3.76 8.18
C ALA A 31 -3.96 -2.63 7.98
N ILE A 32 -3.95 -2.05 6.79
CA ILE A 32 -3.05 -0.98 6.40
C ILE A 32 -3.91 0.24 6.05
N GLY A 33 -3.71 1.35 6.74
CA GLY A 33 -4.15 2.67 6.30
C GLY A 33 -3.05 3.30 5.47
N TYR A 34 -3.39 3.79 4.28
CA TYR A 34 -2.44 4.46 3.39
C TYR A 34 -2.93 5.90 3.13
N LEU A 35 -2.02 6.86 3.27
CA LEU A 35 -2.21 8.25 2.85
C LEU A 35 -0.98 8.67 2.06
N GLY A 36 -1.18 9.07 0.81
CA GLY A 36 -0.13 9.59 -0.06
C GLY A 36 -0.44 11.01 -0.49
N ALA A 37 0.61 11.78 -0.70
CA ALA A 37 0.51 13.06 -1.34
C ALA A 37 1.78 13.40 -2.11
N GLY A 38 1.61 13.87 -3.34
CA GLY A 38 2.70 14.15 -4.25
C GLY A 38 2.37 15.24 -5.25
N ASN A 39 3.40 15.76 -5.90
CA ASN A 39 3.27 16.69 -7.00
C ASN A 39 3.91 16.07 -8.24
N VAL A 40 3.07 15.90 -9.27
CA VAL A 40 3.49 15.39 -10.57
C VAL A 40 3.79 16.59 -11.47
N GLY A 41 5.05 16.99 -11.50
CA GLY A 41 5.53 17.97 -12.48
C GLY A 41 6.38 19.14 -11.93
N TYR A 42 7.60 18.86 -11.48
CA TYR A 42 8.68 19.84 -11.64
C TYR A 42 9.23 19.72 -13.07
N SER A 43 8.59 20.38 -14.03
CA SER A 43 9.26 20.76 -15.28
C SER A 43 9.63 22.24 -15.15
N LEU A 44 10.92 22.56 -15.25
CA LEU A 44 11.48 23.91 -15.09
C LEU A 44 10.94 24.94 -16.10
N SER A 45 10.13 24.51 -17.07
CA SER A 45 9.61 25.31 -18.17
C SER A 45 8.23 25.95 -17.94
N ASP A 46 7.55 25.71 -16.80
CA ASP A 46 6.15 26.15 -16.60
C ASP A 46 5.92 26.63 -15.15
N PRO A 47 6.04 27.94 -14.84
CA PRO A 47 5.89 28.47 -13.48
C PRO A 47 4.47 28.34 -12.88
N GLY A 48 3.47 27.96 -13.68
CA GLY A 48 2.07 27.83 -13.27
C GLY A 48 1.63 26.46 -12.71
N ARG A 49 2.50 25.42 -12.74
CA ARG A 49 2.10 24.04 -12.39
C ARG A 49 2.26 23.62 -10.94
N PHE A 50 2.58 24.54 -10.02
CA PHE A 50 2.50 24.30 -8.56
C PHE A 50 1.11 23.82 -8.11
N ARG A 51 0.08 23.95 -8.96
CA ARG A 51 -1.31 23.55 -8.69
C ARG A 51 -1.61 22.05 -8.88
N ASN A 52 -0.69 21.26 -9.44
CA ASN A 52 -0.89 19.84 -9.72
C ASN A 52 -0.54 18.95 -8.51
N TYR A 53 -1.18 19.24 -7.38
CA TYR A 53 -1.06 18.43 -6.18
C TYR A 53 -2.03 17.25 -6.25
N VAL A 54 -1.49 16.05 -6.05
CA VAL A 54 -2.22 14.79 -6.02
C VAL A 54 -2.24 14.29 -4.58
N VAL A 55 -3.43 14.00 -4.06
CA VAL A 55 -3.64 13.34 -2.77
C VAL A 55 -4.38 12.05 -3.02
N ASP A 56 -3.83 10.96 -2.52
CA ASP A 56 -4.42 9.64 -2.55
C ASP A 56 -4.55 9.07 -1.14
N ALA A 57 -5.61 8.30 -0.93
CA ALA A 57 -5.82 7.58 0.31
C ALA A 57 -6.26 6.16 -0.01
N GLY A 58 -5.91 5.25 0.87
CA GLY A 58 -6.11 3.84 0.62
C GLY A 58 -6.25 3.02 1.88
N LEU A 59 -6.77 1.83 1.68
CA LEU A 59 -6.85 0.80 2.68
C LEU A 59 -6.31 -0.48 2.07
N GLY A 60 -5.67 -1.28 2.91
CA GLY A 60 -5.13 -2.55 2.50
C GLY A 60 -5.10 -3.55 3.63
N THR A 61 -4.68 -4.75 3.28
CA THR A 61 -4.43 -5.82 4.22
C THR A 61 -3.13 -6.51 3.85
N GLU A 62 -2.37 -6.92 4.85
CA GLU A 62 -1.22 -7.79 4.68
C GLU A 62 -1.36 -9.01 5.60
N ALA A 63 -1.12 -10.20 5.07
CA ALA A 63 -1.12 -11.44 5.81
C ALA A 63 0.24 -12.14 5.69
N SER A 64 0.79 -12.58 6.81
CA SER A 64 1.96 -13.46 6.87
C SER A 64 1.51 -14.91 7.10
N ILE A 65 1.94 -15.79 6.21
CA ILE A 65 1.70 -17.23 6.25
C ILE A 65 3.05 -17.93 6.21
N THR A 66 3.39 -18.69 7.24
CA THR A 66 4.54 -19.59 7.17
C THR A 66 4.13 -20.90 6.52
N ILE A 67 4.87 -21.32 5.49
CA ILE A 67 4.73 -22.62 4.83
C ILE A 67 6.08 -23.34 4.90
N ARG A 68 6.17 -24.38 5.74
CA ARG A 68 7.44 -25.07 6.06
C ARG A 68 8.50 -24.07 6.56
N ASP A 69 9.58 -23.88 5.80
CA ASP A 69 10.71 -23.00 6.10
C ASP A 69 10.59 -21.62 5.42
N PHE A 70 9.47 -21.34 4.76
CA PHE A 70 9.25 -20.08 4.04
C PHE A 70 8.19 -19.23 4.75
N GLU A 71 8.45 -17.94 4.85
CA GLU A 71 7.45 -16.94 5.21
C GLU A 71 6.92 -16.27 3.95
N VAL A 72 5.61 -16.38 3.71
CA VAL A 72 4.91 -15.78 2.59
C VAL A 72 4.09 -14.60 3.11
N LEU A 73 4.43 -13.40 2.65
CA LEU A 73 3.69 -12.17 2.90
C LEU A 73 2.81 -11.89 1.68
N LEU A 74 1.51 -11.81 1.90
CA LEU A 74 0.50 -11.47 0.91
C LEU A 74 -0.07 -10.10 1.26
N SER A 75 0.06 -9.11 0.38
CA SER A 75 -0.55 -7.80 0.60
C SER A 75 -1.41 -7.36 -0.56
N VAL A 76 -2.53 -6.73 -0.22
CA VAL A 76 -3.47 -6.10 -1.15
C VAL A 76 -3.76 -4.71 -0.63
N ILE A 77 -3.52 -3.69 -1.45
CA ILE A 77 -3.78 -2.30 -1.13
C ILE A 77 -4.63 -1.71 -2.24
N TYR A 78 -5.74 -1.08 -1.87
CA TYR A 78 -6.52 -0.23 -2.75
C TYR A 78 -6.28 1.22 -2.35
N ALA A 79 -5.86 2.05 -3.31
CA ALA A 79 -5.73 3.49 -3.14
C ALA A 79 -6.63 4.21 -4.14
N HIS A 80 -7.25 5.30 -3.71
CA HIS A 80 -8.07 6.16 -4.52
C HIS A 80 -7.57 7.60 -4.42
N THR A 81 -7.48 8.26 -5.57
CA THR A 81 -7.12 9.68 -5.62
C THR A 81 -8.27 10.52 -5.09
N ILE A 82 -8.09 11.12 -3.91
CA ILE A 82 -9.08 12.02 -3.31
C ILE A 82 -9.08 13.36 -4.06
N ARG A 83 -7.90 13.86 -4.40
CA ARG A 83 -7.74 15.17 -5.04
C ARG A 83 -6.66 15.11 -6.09
N ALA A 84 -7.04 15.37 -7.33
CA ALA A 84 -6.12 15.58 -8.44
C ALA A 84 -6.83 16.35 -9.57
N PRO A 85 -6.06 16.93 -10.51
CA PRO A 85 -6.55 17.29 -11.84
C PRO A 85 -7.33 16.12 -12.49
N GLU A 86 -8.36 16.43 -13.30
CA GLU A 86 -9.32 15.43 -13.82
C GLU A 86 -8.66 14.26 -14.57
N ASP A 87 -7.55 14.54 -15.25
CA ASP A 87 -6.70 13.64 -16.00
C ASP A 87 -5.88 12.67 -15.13
N LEU A 88 -5.76 12.93 -13.83
CA LEU A 88 -4.97 12.14 -12.88
C LEU A 88 -5.82 11.46 -11.80
N ARG A 89 -7.14 11.55 -11.88
CA ARG A 89 -8.05 10.88 -10.94
C ARG A 89 -8.21 9.40 -11.30
N GLY A 90 -8.07 8.53 -10.30
CA GLY A 90 -8.29 7.12 -10.49
C GLY A 90 -8.19 6.31 -9.20
N GLY A 91 -8.54 5.03 -9.32
CA GLY A 91 -8.25 4.01 -8.31
C GLY A 91 -7.09 3.13 -8.76
N LYS A 92 -6.29 2.68 -7.81
CA LYS A 92 -5.21 1.74 -8.04
C LYS A 92 -5.29 0.60 -7.05
N VAL A 93 -5.30 -0.63 -7.56
CA VAL A 93 -5.10 -1.84 -6.76
C VAL A 93 -3.65 -2.26 -6.90
N ARG A 94 -2.98 -2.53 -5.78
CA ARG A 94 -1.66 -3.15 -5.74
C ARG A 94 -1.79 -4.47 -5.00
N VAL A 95 -1.32 -5.53 -5.65
CA VAL A 95 -1.15 -6.86 -5.03
C VAL A 95 0.33 -7.16 -4.97
N SER A 96 0.82 -7.62 -3.82
CA SER A 96 2.19 -8.05 -3.65
C SER A 96 2.25 -9.42 -2.97
N ILE A 97 3.18 -10.24 -3.44
CA ILE A 97 3.52 -11.52 -2.83
C ILE A 97 5.02 -11.47 -2.61
N ARG A 98 5.45 -11.66 -1.37
CA ARG A 98 6.86 -11.74 -1.01
C ARG A 98 7.11 -13.03 -0.25
N THR A 99 8.13 -13.75 -0.68
CA THR A 99 8.59 -14.97 -0.01
C THR A 99 9.94 -14.70 0.61
N ILE A 100 10.08 -15.04 1.90
CA ILE A 100 11.32 -14.96 2.68
C ILE A 100 11.68 -16.39 3.07
N ARG A 101 12.97 -16.71 3.03
CA ARG A 101 13.54 -18.00 3.43
C ARG A 101 14.49 -17.79 4.60
#